data_AF-A0A6B3C9L8-F1
#
_entry.id   AF-A0A6B3C9L8-F1
#
_cell.length_a   1.000
_cell.length_b   1.000
_cell.length_c   1.000
_cell.angle_alpha   90.00
_cell.angle_beta   90.00
_cell.angle_gamma   90.00
#
_symmetry.space_group_name_H-M   'P 1'
#
loop_
_entity.id
_entity.type
_entity.pdbx_description
1 polymer ?
#
loop_
_entity_poly.entity_id
_entity_poly.type
_entity_poly.pdbx_seq_one_letter_code
_entity_poly.pdbx_strand_id
1 'polypeptide(L)'
;IVRLIDKDQTVVNENANKDSEVFNTQRDLTAGTVGKAIGLRMLPAHVANAHQKGDIHYHDLDYHPYAPMTNCCLIDFRTMLADGFRIGNAQVEPPRSIQTATAQISQIIANVSSSQYGGCSVNRIDELLAPYAQRNLDKHLADA
;
A
#
# COMPACT_ATOMS: atom_id res chain seq x y z
N ILE A 1 12.88 -0.18 20.43
CA ILE A 1 12.21 1.07 20.85
C ILE A 1 13.24 2.09 21.31
N VAL A 2 14.13 1.78 22.27
CA VAL A 2 15.20 2.72 22.70
C VAL A 2 16.02 3.27 21.52
N ARG A 3 16.53 2.42 20.62
CA ARG A 3 17.25 2.87 19.41
C ARG A 3 16.45 3.78 18.47
N LEU A 4 15.12 3.60 18.42
CA LEU A 4 14.24 4.45 17.63
C LEU A 4 14.07 5.83 18.30
N ILE A 5 13.89 5.84 19.63
CA ILE A 5 13.80 7.07 20.43
C ILE A 5 15.10 7.88 20.32
N ASP A 6 16.24 7.19 20.32
CA ASP A 6 17.57 7.80 20.20
C ASP A 6 17.93 8.18 18.76
N LYS A 7 17.02 8.00 17.80
CA LYS A 7 17.21 8.26 16.36
C LYS A 7 18.46 7.59 15.76
N ASP A 8 18.68 6.32 16.10
CA ASP A 8 19.73 5.50 15.48
C ASP A 8 19.54 5.47 13.96
N GLN A 9 20.56 5.92 13.21
CA GLN A 9 20.54 6.07 11.75
C GLN A 9 20.20 4.76 11.02
N THR A 10 20.56 3.61 11.60
CA THR A 10 20.26 2.30 11.01
C THR A 10 18.77 1.94 11.09
N VAL A 11 18.03 2.59 11.99
CA VAL A 11 16.59 2.40 12.18
C VAL A 11 15.81 3.49 11.46
N VAL A 12 16.21 4.75 11.60
CA VAL A 12 15.47 5.88 11.02
C VAL A 12 15.64 5.99 9.50
N ASN A 13 16.73 5.45 8.94
CA ASN A 13 16.98 5.45 7.49
C ASN A 13 16.84 4.06 6.84
N GLU A 14 16.19 3.09 7.50
CA GLU A 14 15.99 1.74 6.93
C GLU A 14 15.18 1.78 5.63
N ASN A 15 14.31 2.78 5.47
CA ASN A 15 13.51 2.99 4.27
C ASN A 15 13.67 4.43 3.75
N ALA A 16 14.29 4.59 2.58
CA ALA A 16 14.55 5.89 1.97
C ALA A 16 13.28 6.68 1.59
N ASN A 17 12.13 6.02 1.47
CA ASN A 17 10.85 6.66 1.18
C ASN A 17 10.13 7.16 2.45
N LYS A 18 10.64 6.84 3.64
CA LYS A 18 10.02 7.17 4.93
C LYS A 18 10.82 8.27 5.63
N ASP A 19 10.36 9.51 5.53
CA ASP A 19 10.92 10.63 6.29
C ASP A 19 10.63 10.41 7.79
N SER A 20 11.67 10.14 8.58
CA SER A 20 11.56 9.79 9.99
C SER A 20 11.11 10.94 10.89
N GLU A 21 11.14 12.18 10.42
CA GLU A 21 10.72 13.35 11.20
C GLU A 21 9.19 13.52 11.20
N VAL A 22 8.48 12.92 10.24
CA VAL A 22 7.03 13.08 10.12
C VAL A 22 6.26 12.13 11.05
N PHE A 23 5.18 12.61 11.65
CA PHE A 23 4.44 11.88 12.69
C PHE A 23 3.85 10.53 12.24
N ASN A 24 3.42 10.41 10.98
CA ASN A 24 2.96 9.13 10.44
C ASN A 24 4.11 8.12 10.37
N THR A 25 5.29 8.53 9.92
CA THR A 25 6.47 7.67 9.88
C THR A 25 6.92 7.24 11.27
N GLN A 26 6.93 8.15 12.25
CA GLN A 26 7.30 7.78 13.63
C GLN A 26 6.37 6.71 14.22
N ARG A 27 5.06 6.83 13.95
CA ARG A 27 4.07 5.81 14.36
C ARG A 27 4.33 4.47 13.66
N ASP A 28 4.60 4.51 12.36
CA ASP A 28 4.91 3.32 11.56
C ASP A 28 6.21 2.65 12.01
N LEU A 29 7.32 3.38 12.20
CA LEU A 29 8.58 2.85 12.74
C LEU A 29 8.41 2.26 14.15
N THR A 30 7.54 2.85 14.98
CA THR A 30 7.24 2.32 16.31
C THR A 30 6.54 0.97 16.21
N ALA A 31 5.49 0.87 15.39
CA ALA A 31 4.80 -0.38 15.12
C ALA A 31 5.74 -1.41 14.48
N GLY A 32 6.55 -1.01 13.49
CA GLY A 32 7.50 -1.87 12.80
C GLY A 32 8.60 -2.42 13.72
N THR A 33 9.06 -1.63 14.69
CA THR A 33 10.00 -2.12 15.71
C THR A 33 9.40 -3.23 16.56
N VAL A 34 8.11 -3.12 16.90
CA VAL A 34 7.38 -4.17 17.62
C VAL A 34 7.16 -5.38 16.72
N GLY A 35 6.76 -5.15 15.47
CA GLY A 35 6.56 -6.18 14.44
C GLY A 35 7.81 -7.02 14.21
N LYS A 36 8.98 -6.38 14.05
CA LYS A 36 10.28 -7.06 13.87
C LYS A 36 10.65 -7.93 15.08
N ALA A 37 10.44 -7.42 16.29
CA ALA A 37 10.75 -8.14 17.51
C ALA A 37 9.87 -9.38 17.72
N ILE A 38 8.58 -9.28 17.39
CA ILE A 38 7.64 -10.41 17.48
C ILE A 38 7.86 -11.38 16.31
N GLY A 39 7.98 -10.87 15.08
CA GLY A 39 8.19 -11.64 13.87
C GLY A 39 9.42 -12.55 13.95
N LEU A 40 10.54 -12.05 14.46
CA LEU A 40 11.74 -12.85 14.71
C LEU A 40 11.50 -14.07 15.62
N ARG A 41 10.57 -13.96 16.58
CA ARG A 41 10.22 -15.05 17.50
C ARG A 41 9.21 -16.03 16.89
N MET A 42 8.46 -15.61 15.87
CA MET A 42 7.50 -16.45 15.15
C MET A 42 8.17 -17.29 14.05
N LEU A 43 9.30 -16.81 13.50
CA LEU A 43 10.05 -17.53 12.49
C LEU A 43 10.70 -18.81 13.07
N PRO A 44 10.90 -19.87 12.25
CA PRO A 44 11.74 -20.98 12.63
C PRO A 44 13.13 -20.50 13.06
N ALA A 45 13.67 -21.06 14.16
CA ALA A 45 14.89 -20.55 14.79
C ALA A 45 16.10 -20.44 13.83
N HIS A 46 16.24 -21.38 12.89
CA HIS A 46 17.32 -21.35 11.90
C HIS A 46 17.17 -20.19 10.89
N VAL A 47 15.94 -19.84 10.50
CA VAL A 47 15.63 -18.70 9.60
C VAL A 47 15.90 -17.38 10.33
N ALA A 48 15.42 -17.25 11.56
CA ALA A 48 15.66 -16.04 12.37
C ALA A 48 17.16 -15.79 12.59
N ASN A 49 17.92 -16.85 12.90
CA ASN A 49 19.37 -16.76 13.09
C ASN A 49 20.10 -16.33 11.81
N ALA A 50 19.79 -16.97 10.68
CA ALA A 50 20.37 -16.63 9.38
C ALA A 50 20.05 -15.18 8.99
N HIS A 51 18.83 -14.70 9.24
CA HIS A 51 18.47 -13.31 9.00
C HIS A 51 19.26 -12.32 9.87
N GLN A 52 19.38 -12.60 11.18
CA GLN A 52 20.10 -11.75 12.12
C GLN A 52 21.60 -11.67 11.84
N LYS A 53 22.21 -12.74 11.31
CA LYS A 53 23.60 -12.77 10.87
C LYS A 53 23.85 -12.07 9.54
N GLY A 54 22.78 -11.83 8.76
CA GLY A 54 22.87 -11.33 7.39
C GLY A 54 23.16 -12.42 6.35
N ASP A 55 23.07 -13.70 6.72
CA ASP A 55 23.21 -14.83 5.78
C ASP A 55 22.04 -14.86 4.77
N ILE A 56 20.85 -14.43 5.22
CA ILE A 56 19.66 -14.21 4.39
C ILE A 56 19.00 -12.88 4.76
N HIS A 57 18.11 -12.39 3.89
CA HIS A 57 17.27 -11.24 4.19
C HIS A 57 15.79 -11.63 4.11
N TYR A 58 15.12 -11.62 5.27
CA TYR A 58 13.67 -11.73 5.33
C TYR A 58 13.08 -10.35 5.10
N HIS A 59 12.49 -10.15 3.93
CA HIS A 59 11.89 -8.87 3.56
C HIS A 59 10.67 -8.54 4.43
N ASP A 60 10.49 -7.25 4.73
CA ASP A 60 9.31 -6.68 5.39
C ASP A 60 8.99 -7.33 6.76
N LEU A 61 10.05 -7.69 7.50
CA LEU A 61 9.96 -8.34 8.82
C LEU A 61 9.27 -7.46 9.89
N ASP A 62 9.22 -6.15 9.64
CA ASP A 62 8.47 -5.17 10.41
C ASP A 62 6.94 -5.30 10.23
N TYR A 63 6.48 -5.98 9.18
CA TYR A 63 5.06 -6.26 8.91
C TYR A 63 4.69 -7.75 9.08
N HIS A 64 5.42 -8.66 8.43
CA HIS A 64 5.15 -10.10 8.41
C HIS A 64 6.31 -10.89 9.06
N PRO A 65 6.08 -11.95 9.87
CA PRO A 65 4.83 -12.68 10.09
C PRO A 65 3.96 -12.15 11.24
N TYR A 66 4.33 -11.03 11.87
CA TYR A 66 3.58 -10.47 13.00
C TYR A 66 2.09 -10.25 12.68
N ALA A 67 1.81 -9.74 11.48
CA ALA A 67 0.47 -9.63 10.94
C ALA A 67 0.39 -10.33 9.58
N PRO A 68 -0.79 -10.87 9.21
CA PRO A 68 -0.99 -11.57 7.95
C PRO A 68 -1.17 -10.59 6.77
N MET A 69 -0.38 -9.53 6.71
CA MET A 69 -0.34 -8.63 5.57
C MET A 69 0.32 -9.34 4.38
N THR A 70 -0.09 -8.96 3.18
CA THR A 70 0.51 -9.44 1.93
C THR A 70 1.51 -8.43 1.39
N ASN A 71 2.31 -8.84 0.41
CA ASN A 71 3.25 -7.97 -0.29
C ASN A 71 2.51 -7.09 -1.31
N CYS A 72 2.47 -7.50 -2.58
CA CYS A 72 2.02 -6.69 -3.69
C CYS A 72 0.83 -7.33 -4.43
N CYS A 73 0.12 -6.52 -5.21
CA CYS A 73 -0.97 -7.01 -6.05
C CYS A 73 -1.19 -6.18 -7.31
N LEU A 74 -1.81 -6.81 -8.31
CA LEU A 74 -2.54 -6.13 -9.37
C LEU A 74 -3.97 -5.93 -8.88
N ILE A 75 -4.36 -4.69 -8.61
CA ILE A 75 -5.70 -4.40 -8.11
C ILE A 75 -6.70 -4.56 -9.26
N ASP A 76 -7.82 -5.22 -9.01
CA ASP A 76 -8.89 -5.42 -9.99
C ASP A 76 -9.76 -4.17 -10.16
N PHE A 77 -9.17 -3.12 -10.75
CA PHE A 77 -9.90 -1.88 -11.03
C PHE A 77 -11.03 -2.08 -12.04
N ARG A 78 -10.95 -3.08 -12.93
CA ARG A 78 -12.00 -3.34 -13.91
C ARG A 78 -13.30 -3.65 -13.20
N THR A 79 -13.29 -4.63 -12.29
CA THR A 79 -14.49 -5.02 -11.54
C THR A 79 -14.93 -3.90 -10.60
N MET A 80 -13.99 -3.32 -9.85
CA MET A 80 -14.32 -2.25 -8.89
C MET A 80 -14.98 -1.03 -9.56
N LEU A 81 -14.48 -0.57 -10.72
CA LEU A 81 -15.06 0.58 -11.40
C LEU A 81 -16.31 0.22 -12.23
N ALA A 82 -16.51 -1.05 -12.58
CA ALA A 82 -17.72 -1.49 -13.30
C ALA A 82 -18.91 -1.68 -12.36
N ASP A 83 -18.68 -2.29 -11.20
CA ASP A 83 -19.74 -2.72 -10.28
C ASP A 83 -19.91 -1.76 -9.08
N GLY A 84 -18.95 -0.86 -8.89
CA GLY A 84 -18.83 -0.08 -7.66
C GLY A 84 -18.17 -0.91 -6.54
N PHE A 85 -17.92 -0.25 -5.42
CA PHE A 85 -17.19 -0.87 -4.30
C PHE A 85 -17.49 -0.16 -2.98
N ARG A 86 -17.10 -0.76 -1.87
CA ARG A 86 -17.21 -0.14 -0.54
C ARG A 86 -15.83 0.23 -0.02
N ILE A 87 -15.62 1.50 0.33
CA ILE A 87 -14.44 1.97 1.08
C ILE A 87 -14.90 2.48 2.44
N GLY A 88 -14.39 1.87 3.50
CA GLY A 88 -14.84 2.14 4.88
C GLY A 88 -16.35 1.95 5.00
N ASN A 89 -17.06 3.04 5.29
CA ASN A 89 -18.53 3.05 5.42
C ASN A 89 -19.25 3.59 4.18
N ALA A 90 -18.52 3.99 3.14
CA ALA A 90 -19.10 4.58 1.94
C ALA A 90 -19.26 3.54 0.83
N GLN A 91 -20.47 3.45 0.27
CA GLN A 91 -20.72 2.75 -0.99
C GLN A 91 -20.39 3.71 -2.14
N VAL A 92 -19.47 3.31 -3.01
CA VAL A 92 -19.04 4.08 -4.17
C VAL A 92 -19.67 3.47 -5.41
N GLU A 93 -20.37 4.29 -6.18
CA GLU A 93 -20.98 3.90 -7.45
C GLU A 93 -19.96 3.93 -8.61
N PRO A 94 -20.22 3.19 -9.70
CA PRO A 94 -19.43 3.26 -10.92
C PRO A 94 -19.26 4.70 -11.44
N PRO A 95 -18.05 5.10 -11.89
CA PRO A 95 -17.78 6.46 -12.32
C PRO A 95 -18.42 6.74 -13.69
N ARG A 96 -18.89 7.99 -13.87
CA ARG A 96 -19.53 8.46 -15.10
C ARG A 96 -18.65 9.39 -15.94
N SER A 97 -17.43 9.64 -15.49
CA SER A 97 -16.45 10.49 -16.16
C SER A 97 -15.03 9.99 -15.88
N ILE A 98 -14.06 10.39 -16.72
CA ILE A 98 -12.65 10.06 -16.48
C ILE A 98 -12.13 10.70 -15.18
N GLN A 99 -12.58 11.90 -14.83
CA GLN A 99 -12.18 12.58 -13.60
C GLN A 99 -12.67 11.82 -12.36
N THR A 100 -13.91 11.31 -12.38
CA THR A 100 -14.42 10.50 -11.28
C THR A 100 -13.70 9.16 -11.21
N ALA A 101 -13.41 8.52 -12.35
CA ALA A 101 -12.68 7.26 -12.39
C ALA A 101 -11.27 7.38 -11.80
N THR A 102 -10.50 8.40 -12.18
CA THR A 102 -9.15 8.62 -11.64
C THR A 102 -9.17 8.99 -10.16
N ALA A 103 -10.17 9.74 -9.70
CA ALA A 103 -10.36 10.04 -8.28
C ALA A 103 -10.72 8.79 -7.45
N GLN A 104 -11.48 7.85 -8.01
CA GLN A 104 -11.76 6.57 -7.35
C GLN A 104 -10.52 5.67 -7.33
N ILE A 105 -9.75 5.60 -8.43
CA ILE A 105 -8.49 4.85 -8.48
C ILE A 105 -7.53 5.31 -7.38
N SER A 106 -7.35 6.62 -7.17
CA SER A 106 -6.45 7.12 -6.13
C SER A 106 -6.90 6.72 -4.71
N GLN A 107 -8.21 6.76 -4.44
CA GLN A 107 -8.78 6.31 -3.16
C GLN A 107 -8.57 4.82 -2.94
N ILE A 108 -8.78 4.00 -3.97
CA ILE A 108 -8.55 2.55 -3.91
C ILE A 108 -7.08 2.27 -3.61
N ILE A 109 -6.14 2.90 -4.34
CA ILE A 109 -4.70 2.71 -4.12
C ILE A 109 -4.32 3.02 -2.67
N ALA A 110 -4.77 4.16 -2.13
CA ALA A 110 -4.46 4.55 -0.76
C ALA A 110 -4.98 3.53 0.28
N ASN A 111 -6.14 2.91 0.03
CA ASN A 111 -6.71 1.91 0.94
C ASN A 111 -6.01 0.55 0.83
N VAL A 112 -5.72 0.11 -0.39
CA VAL A 112 -4.99 -1.16 -0.62
C VAL A 112 -3.56 -1.05 -0.09
N SER A 113 -2.86 0.06 -0.35
CA SER A 113 -1.51 0.29 0.16
C SER A 113 -1.44 0.39 1.69
N SER A 114 -2.57 0.67 2.36
CA SER A 114 -2.66 0.67 3.82
C SER A 114 -2.98 -0.72 4.40
N SER A 115 -3.27 -1.70 3.55
CA SER A 115 -3.66 -3.07 3.94
C SER A 115 -2.60 -4.11 3.55
N GLN A 116 -1.50 -3.68 2.94
CA GLN A 116 -0.39 -4.51 2.48
C GLN A 116 0.92 -3.70 2.63
N TYR A 117 2.07 -4.36 2.63
CA TYR A 117 3.37 -3.67 2.78
C TYR A 117 4.12 -3.45 1.45
N GLY A 118 3.57 -3.96 0.34
CA GLY A 118 4.19 -3.88 -0.98
C GLY A 118 3.46 -2.99 -1.98
N GLY A 119 3.93 -3.07 -3.23
CA GLY A 119 3.46 -2.22 -4.33
C GLY A 119 2.01 -2.48 -4.77
N CYS A 120 1.30 -1.39 -5.08
CA CYS A 120 -0.01 -1.40 -5.73
C CYS A 120 0.16 -1.09 -7.22
N SER A 121 -0.33 -1.96 -8.10
CA SER A 121 -0.21 -1.75 -9.55
C SER A 121 -1.57 -1.61 -10.23
N VAL A 122 -1.65 -0.66 -11.16
CA VAL A 122 -2.78 -0.46 -12.06
C VAL A 122 -2.42 -1.07 -13.41
N ASN A 123 -3.05 -2.19 -13.76
CA ASN A 123 -2.79 -2.86 -15.03
C ASN A 123 -3.48 -2.12 -16.19
N ARG A 124 -2.75 -1.83 -17.27
CA ARG A 124 -3.25 -1.21 -18.53
C ARG A 124 -4.18 -0.01 -18.26
N ILE A 125 -3.65 0.97 -17.52
CA ILE A 125 -4.42 2.14 -17.06
C ILE A 125 -4.99 2.96 -18.23
N ASP A 126 -4.28 2.99 -19.35
CA ASP A 126 -4.69 3.60 -20.62
C ASP A 126 -5.99 2.97 -21.14
N GLU A 127 -6.05 1.65 -21.24
CA GLU A 127 -7.24 0.93 -21.70
C GLU A 127 -8.36 0.92 -20.67
N LEU A 128 -8.01 0.84 -19.39
CA LEU A 128 -8.97 0.93 -18.29
C LEU A 128 -9.72 2.27 -18.31
N LEU A 129 -9.00 3.38 -18.58
CA LEU A 129 -9.56 4.72 -18.55
C LEU A 129 -10.22 5.16 -19.86
N ALA A 130 -9.89 4.51 -20.99
CA ALA A 130 -10.40 4.88 -22.31
C ALA A 130 -11.94 5.00 -22.40
N PRO A 131 -12.76 4.09 -21.85
CA PRO A 131 -14.22 4.22 -21.89
C PRO A 131 -14.74 5.46 -21.16
N TYR A 132 -14.09 5.86 -20.07
CA TYR A 132 -14.48 7.04 -19.31
C TYR A 132 -14.04 8.33 -20.00
N ALA A 133 -12.92 8.32 -20.72
CA ALA A 133 -12.52 9.43 -21.59
C ALA A 133 -13.51 9.63 -22.73
N GLN A 134 -13.95 8.54 -23.38
CA GLN A 134 -14.94 8.60 -24.45
C GLN A 134 -16.27 9.19 -23.96
N ARG A 135 -16.75 8.78 -22.78
CA ARG A 135 -17.97 9.36 -22.16
C ARG A 135 -17.88 10.88 -21.98
N ASN A 136 -16.72 11.39 -21.58
CA ASN A 136 -16.49 12.82 -21.48
C ASN A 136 -16.55 13.50 -22.85
N LEU A 137 -15.90 12.93 -23.87
CA LEU A 137 -15.92 13.46 -25.24
C LEU A 137 -17.36 13.54 -25.77
N ASP A 138 -18.12 12.45 -25.65
CA ASP A 138 -19.51 12.38 -26.12
C ASP A 138 -20.39 13.42 -25.42
N LYS A 139 -20.22 13.58 -24.10
CA LYS A 139 -20.92 14.61 -23.32
C LYS A 139 -20.59 16.01 -23.83
N HIS A 140 -19.31 16.33 -24.02
CA HIS A 140 -18.90 17.66 -24.47
C HIS A 140 -19.34 17.97 -25.90
N LEU A 141 -19.43 16.96 -26.78
CA LEU A 141 -19.99 17.12 -28.12
C LEU A 141 -21.49 17.37 -28.11
N ALA A 142 -22.23 16.77 -27.17
CA ALA A 142 -23.67 17.00 -27.04
C ALA A 142 -24.01 18.36 -26.42
N ASP A 143 -23.11 18.92 -25.61
CA ASP A 143 -23.27 20.23 -24.96
C ASP A 143 -22.91 21.41 -25.90
N ALA A 144 -22.25 21.15 -27.04
CA ALA A 144 -21.74 22.14 -28.00
C ALA A 144 -22.74 22.48 -29.12
#